data_AF-A0A661K3B6-F1
#
_entry.id   AF-A0A661K3B6-F1
#
_cell.length_a   1.000
_cell.length_b   1.000
_cell.length_c   1.000
_cell.angle_alpha   90.00
_cell.angle_beta   90.00
_cell.angle_gamma   90.00
#
_symmetry.space_group_name_H-M   'P 1'
#
loop_
_entity.id
_entity.type
_entity.pdbx_description
1 polymer ?
#
loop_
_entity_poly.entity_id
_entity_poly.type
_entity_poly.pdbx_seq_one_letter_code
_entity_poly.pdbx_strand_id
1 'polypeptide(L)' 'PKGSAAMSLEEVEREHILKVLQYAGWHYGKTCKLLGISRPTLRQKMKKYGISPPGRRL' A
#
# COMPACT_ATOMS: atom_id res chain seq x y z
N PRO A 1 15.75 -13.45 0.13
CA PRO A 1 14.39 -14.01 0.33
C PRO A 1 14.01 -13.97 1.82
N LYS A 2 13.16 -13.04 2.26
CA LYS A 2 12.58 -13.11 3.60
C LYS A 2 11.64 -14.32 3.62
N GLY A 3 12.12 -15.40 4.21
CA GLY A 3 11.40 -16.65 4.33
C GLY A 3 10.14 -16.48 5.17
N SER A 4 9.08 -17.14 4.72
CA SER A 4 8.18 -18.07 5.43
C SER A 4 8.06 -18.05 6.96
N ALA A 5 8.30 -16.94 7.64
CA ALA A 5 7.77 -16.66 8.97
C ALA A 5 6.39 -16.02 8.74
N ALA A 6 5.36 -16.55 9.38
CA ALA A 6 3.99 -16.07 9.21
C ALA A 6 3.92 -14.56 9.48
N MET A 7 3.81 -13.77 8.41
CA MET A 7 3.59 -12.33 8.52
C MET A 7 2.24 -12.09 9.18
N SER A 8 2.16 -11.06 10.00
CA SER A 8 0.87 -10.59 10.51
C SER A 8 -0.01 -10.12 9.34
N LEU A 9 -1.33 -10.15 9.54
CA LEU A 9 -2.28 -9.60 8.55
C LEU A 9 -1.97 -8.12 8.24
N GLU A 10 -1.47 -7.38 9.22
CA GLU A 10 -1.06 -5.99 9.06
C GLU A 10 0.14 -5.84 8.13
N GLU A 11 1.15 -6.68 8.26
CA GLU A 11 2.32 -6.66 7.37
C GLU A 11 1.96 -7.11 5.95
N VAL A 12 1.12 -8.15 5.82
CA VAL A 12 0.62 -8.63 4.52
C VAL A 12 -0.16 -7.53 3.82
N GLU A 13 -1.06 -6.85 4.54
CA GLU A 13 -1.84 -5.74 3.99
C GLU A 13 -0.92 -4.57 3.58
N ARG A 14 0.02 -4.18 4.44
CA ARG A 14 1.00 -3.13 4.15
C ARG A 14 1.80 -3.42 2.89
N GLU A 15 2.34 -4.62 2.77
CA GLU A 15 3.15 -5.03 1.62
C GLU A 15 2.30 -5.09 0.34
N HIS A 16 1.07 -5.60 0.44
CA HIS A 16 0.16 -5.66 -0.70
C HIS A 16 -0.19 -4.26 -1.22
N ILE A 17 -0.55 -3.33 -0.34
CA ILE A 17 -0.85 -1.94 -0.71
C ILE A 17 0.36 -1.27 -1.38
N LEU A 18 1.56 -1.47 -0.82
CA LEU A 18 2.79 -0.91 -1.39
C LEU A 18 3.07 -1.47 -2.79
N LYS A 19 2.95 -2.79 -2.99
CA LYS A 19 3.13 -3.42 -4.30
C LYS A 19 2.15 -2.89 -5.34
N VAL A 20 0.86 -2.73 -4.99
CA VAL A 20 -0.15 -2.21 -5.92
C VAL A 20 0.07 -0.72 -6.21
N LEU A 21 0.51 0.09 -5.24
CA LEU A 21 0.91 1.47 -5.47
C LEU A 21 2.08 1.57 -6.46
N GLN A 22 3.13 0.75 -6.28
CA GLN A 22 4.27 0.71 -7.19
C GLN A 22 3.86 0.25 -8.59
N TYR A 23 3.09 -0.83 -8.69
CA TYR A 23 2.56 -1.34 -9.98
C TYR A 23 1.68 -0.31 -10.71
N ALA A 24 0.89 0.46 -9.97
CA ALA A 24 0.07 1.53 -10.52
C ALA A 24 0.85 2.82 -10.79
N GLY A 25 2.17 2.87 -10.57
CA GLY A 25 2.97 4.09 -10.72
C GLY A 25 2.50 5.22 -9.80
N TRP A 26 2.09 4.90 -8.57
CA TRP A 26 1.51 5.82 -7.59
C TRP A 26 0.20 6.50 -8.03
N HIS A 27 -0.50 5.95 -9.04
CA HIS A 27 -1.80 6.45 -9.47
C HIS A 27 -2.95 5.95 -8.56
N TYR A 28 -3.33 6.76 -7.57
CA TYR A 28 -4.26 6.37 -6.50
C TYR A 28 -5.63 5.87 -6.99
N GLY A 29 -6.16 6.43 -8.08
CA GLY A 29 -7.44 5.95 -8.65
C GLY A 29 -7.35 4.52 -9.18
N LYS A 30 -6.20 4.16 -9.76
CA LYS A 30 -5.96 2.80 -10.30
C LYS A 30 -5.70 1.84 -9.14
N THR A 31 -4.92 2.26 -8.15
CA THR A 31 -4.70 1.52 -6.90
C THR A 31 -6.02 1.20 -6.19
N CYS A 32 -6.92 2.17 -6.05
CA CYS A 32 -8.23 1.97 -5.43
C CYS A 32 -9.07 0.91 -6.16
N LYS A 33 -9.10 0.97 -7.50
CA LYS A 33 -9.80 -0.03 -8.33
C LYS A 33 -9.22 -1.44 -8.16
N LEU A 34 -7.89 -1.56 -8.13
CA LEU A 34 -7.20 -2.85 -7.98
C LEU A 34 -7.38 -3.45 -6.58
N LEU A 35 -7.38 -2.62 -5.54
CA LEU A 35 -7.57 -3.05 -4.15
C LEU A 35 -9.04 -3.21 -3.75
N GLY A 36 -9.99 -2.72 -4.57
CA GLY A 36 -11.41 -2.72 -4.22
C GLY A 36 -11.77 -1.80 -3.05
N ILE A 37 -11.03 -0.71 -2.83
CA ILE A 37 -11.24 0.22 -1.71
C ILE A 37 -11.45 1.66 -2.17
N SER A 38 -12.03 2.47 -1.29
CA SER A 38 -12.20 3.91 -1.53
C SER A 38 -10.88 4.68 -1.41
N ARG A 39 -10.80 5.87 -2.02
CA ARG A 39 -9.65 6.79 -1.87
C ARG A 39 -9.42 7.21 -0.40
N PRO A 40 -10.45 7.56 0.40
CA PRO A 40 -10.28 7.78 1.84
C PRO A 40 -9.63 6.60 2.56
N THR A 41 -10.09 5.37 2.30
CA THR A 41 -9.53 4.15 2.90
C THR A 41 -8.06 3.97 2.53
N LEU A 42 -7.71 4.15 1.24
CA LEU A 42 -6.31 4.06 0.79
C LEU A 42 -5.44 5.08 1.53
N ARG A 43 -5.87 6.34 1.64
CA ARG A 43 -5.11 7.38 2.38
C ARG A 43 -4.93 7.04 3.86
N GLN A 44 -5.98 6.55 4.51
CA GLN A 44 -5.90 6.13 5.92
C GLN A 44 -4.89 4.98 6.10
N LYS A 45 -4.92 3.97 5.23
CA LYS A 45 -3.97 2.85 5.27
C LYS A 45 -2.54 3.30 4.95
N MET A 46 -2.34 4.19 3.98
CA MET A 46 -1.03 4.77 3.69
C MET A 46 -0.47 5.52 4.92
N LYS A 47 -1.29 6.32 5.61
CA LYS A 47 -0.89 6.99 6.86
C LYS A 47 -0.58 5.97 7.96
N LYS A 48 -1.46 4.98 8.16
CA LYS A 48 -1.29 3.92 9.17
C LYS A 48 0.03 3.16 8.98
N TYR A 49 0.40 2.87 7.73
CA TYR A 49 1.55 2.04 7.39
C TYR A 49 2.82 2.81 7.00
N GLY A 50 2.79 4.15 7.11
CA GLY A 50 3.92 5.00 6.74
C GLY A 50 4.32 4.88 5.26
N ILE A 51 3.36 4.70 4.36
CA ILE A 51 3.61 4.55 2.92
C ILE A 51 3.55 5.93 2.24
N SER A 52 4.63 6.34 1.60
CA SER A 52 4.75 7.59 0.84
C SER A 52 5.42 7.38 -0.52
N PRO A 53 5.03 8.17 -1.56
CA PRO A 53 5.67 8.10 -2.87
C PRO A 53 7.14 8.52 -2.81
N PRO A 54 8.02 7.93 -3.66
CA PRO A 54 9.41 8.33 -3.77
C PRO A 54 9.49 9.82 -4.16
N GLY A 55 10.43 10.54 -3.55
CA GLY A 55 10.63 11.98 -3.79
C GLY A 55 9.65 12.89 -3.04
N ARG A 56 8.62 12.35 -2.37
CA ARG A 56 7.81 13.13 -1.43
C ARG A 56 8.33 12.88 -0.02
N ARG A 57 9.24 13.74 0.45
CA ARG A 57 9.51 13.82 1.90
C ARG A 57 8.26 14.37 2.58
N LEU A 58 7.81 13.70 3.64
CA LEU A 58 6.85 14.25 4.60
C LEU A 58 7.52 15.36 5.40
#